data_AF-C4RJ81-F1
#
_entry.id   AF-C4RJ81-F1
#
_cell.length_a   1.000
_cell.length_b   1.000
_cell.length_c   1.000
_cell.angle_alpha   90.00
_cell.angle_beta   90.00
_cell.angle_gamma   90.00
#
_symmetry.space_group_name_H-M   'P 1'
#
loop_
_entity.id
_entity.type
_entity.pdbx_description
1 polymer ?
#
loop_
_entity_poly.entity_id
_entity_poly.type
_entity_poly.pdbx_seq_one_letter_code
_entity_poly.pdbx_strand_id
1 'polypeptide(L)'
;MPKPVDLSSPASRREALRMVDVGDPRPHHAMLRDIFDHERAWREGPDSGESDEYEQIYVTAFLLFLIGDPADSCRLYGAKFRTGDMDLGVGFDAQAIFGAGRHETLRWLAENGYTDECAHLSEWLLHAEDPRIEDWARQVRDYFYSPDGVLLLDQL
;
A
#
# COMPACT_ATOMS: atom_id res chain seq x y z
N MET A 1 18.50 -18.75 8.77
CA MET A 1 17.39 -18.28 7.94
C MET A 1 16.24 -17.96 8.86
N PRO A 2 15.63 -16.78 8.79
CA PRO A 2 14.39 -16.51 9.53
C PRO A 2 13.32 -17.52 9.11
N LYS A 3 12.43 -17.90 10.04
CA LYS A 3 11.35 -18.83 9.75
C LYS A 3 10.42 -18.23 8.69
N PRO A 4 9.83 -19.05 7.80
CA PRO A 4 8.76 -18.58 6.93
C PRO A 4 7.64 -18.00 7.79
N VAL A 5 7.18 -16.80 7.45
CA VAL A 5 6.02 -16.17 8.06
C VAL A 5 4.79 -16.73 7.37
N ASP A 6 3.81 -17.18 8.14
CA ASP A 6 2.51 -17.58 7.60
C ASP A 6 1.72 -16.33 7.21
N LEU A 7 1.26 -16.26 5.95
CA LEU A 7 0.44 -15.17 5.41
C LEU A 7 -0.95 -15.65 4.96
N SER A 8 -1.31 -16.89 5.28
CA SER A 8 -2.52 -17.54 4.74
C SER A 8 -3.84 -16.95 5.26
N SER A 9 -3.83 -16.34 6.45
CA SER A 9 -5.01 -15.71 7.06
C SER A 9 -4.83 -14.20 7.27
N PRO A 10 -5.92 -13.40 7.29
CA PRO A 10 -5.84 -11.97 7.65
C PRO A 10 -5.15 -11.76 9.01
N ALA A 11 -5.50 -12.57 10.01
CA ALA A 11 -4.84 -12.53 11.32
C ALA A 11 -3.32 -12.76 11.25
N SER A 12 -2.87 -13.76 10.48
CA SER A 12 -1.43 -14.04 10.32
C SER A 12 -0.70 -12.89 9.61
N ARG A 13 -1.33 -12.25 8.61
CA ARG A 13 -0.77 -11.08 7.92
C ARG A 13 -0.69 -9.84 8.83
N ARG A 14 -1.67 -9.64 9.70
CA ARG A 14 -1.64 -8.56 10.71
C ARG A 14 -0.48 -8.74 11.68
N GLU A 15 -0.25 -9.95 12.18
CA GLU A 15 0.91 -10.26 13.01
C GLU A 15 2.22 -10.04 12.25
N ALA A 16 2.26 -10.37 10.96
CA ALA A 16 3.42 -10.13 10.12
C ALA A 16 3.74 -8.62 9.99
N LEU A 17 2.72 -7.77 9.82
CA LEU A 17 2.88 -6.32 9.76
C LEU A 17 3.44 -5.75 11.08
N ARG A 18 3.11 -6.33 12.23
CA ARG A 18 3.65 -5.90 13.54
C ARG A 18 5.16 -6.14 13.69
N MET A 19 5.76 -7.01 12.86
CA MET A 19 7.20 -7.24 12.86
C MET A 19 7.99 -6.18 12.06
N VAL A 20 7.30 -5.35 11.27
CA VAL A 20 7.93 -4.38 10.38
C VAL A 20 8.19 -3.08 11.13
N ASP A 21 9.46 -2.70 11.22
CA ASP A 21 9.85 -1.37 11.67
C ASP A 21 9.47 -0.34 10.60
N VAL A 22 8.57 0.60 10.95
CA VAL A 22 8.16 1.69 10.07
C VAL A 22 9.30 2.65 9.74
N GLY A 23 10.36 2.70 10.57
CA GLY A 23 11.56 3.49 10.31
C GLY A 23 12.48 2.88 9.24
N ASP A 24 12.42 1.56 9.03
CA ASP A 24 13.15 0.86 7.97
C ASP A 24 12.41 -0.41 7.49
N PRO A 25 11.38 -0.25 6.64
CA PRO A 25 10.57 -1.38 6.17
C PRO A 25 11.27 -2.27 5.12
N ARG A 26 12.38 -1.79 4.53
CA ARG A 26 13.09 -2.44 3.41
C ARG A 26 13.45 -3.92 3.61
N PRO A 27 13.88 -4.37 4.81
CA PRO A 27 14.18 -5.79 5.04
C PRO A 27 12.98 -6.72 4.79
N HIS A 28 11.76 -6.18 4.85
CA HIS A 28 10.51 -6.92 4.72
C HIS A 28 9.83 -6.71 3.36
N HIS A 29 10.50 -6.09 2.38
CA HIS A 29 9.87 -5.69 1.11
C HIS A 29 9.14 -6.82 0.38
N ALA A 30 9.77 -7.98 0.25
CA ALA A 30 9.14 -9.13 -0.41
C ALA A 30 7.88 -9.60 0.35
N MET A 31 7.95 -9.69 1.68
CA MET A 31 6.81 -10.05 2.52
C MET A 31 5.68 -9.02 2.40
N LEU A 32 5.99 -7.73 2.32
CA LEU A 32 4.99 -6.67 2.16
C LEU A 32 4.28 -6.75 0.80
N ARG A 33 4.99 -7.09 -0.28
CA ARG A 33 4.37 -7.37 -1.58
C ARG A 33 3.40 -8.55 -1.48
N ASP A 34 3.83 -9.64 -0.85
CA ASP A 34 2.99 -10.83 -0.68
C ASP A 34 1.74 -10.54 0.17
N ILE A 35 1.89 -9.78 1.27
CA ILE A 35 0.76 -9.33 2.09
C ILE A 35 -0.22 -8.49 1.26
N PHE A 36 0.29 -7.53 0.48
CA PHE A 36 -0.55 -6.65 -0.33
C PHE A 36 -1.38 -7.44 -1.35
N ASP A 37 -0.73 -8.38 -2.05
CA ASP A 37 -1.38 -9.21 -3.05
C ASP A 37 -2.44 -10.13 -2.42
N HIS A 38 -2.17 -10.69 -1.22
CA HIS A 38 -3.14 -11.47 -0.45
C HIS A 38 -4.33 -10.66 0.04
N GLU A 39 -4.10 -9.47 0.59
CA GLU A 39 -5.15 -8.58 1.10
C GLU A 39 -6.06 -8.09 -0.03
N ARG A 40 -5.47 -7.74 -1.18
CA ARG A 40 -6.25 -7.37 -2.37
C ARG A 40 -7.10 -8.53 -2.87
N ALA A 41 -6.51 -9.72 -3.01
CA ALA A 41 -7.23 -10.90 -3.48
C ALA A 41 -8.35 -11.34 -2.53
N TRP A 42 -8.14 -11.19 -1.21
CA TRP A 42 -9.17 -11.47 -0.21
C TRP A 42 -10.37 -10.52 -0.34
N ARG A 43 -10.14 -9.22 -0.52
CA ARG A 43 -11.19 -8.21 -0.73
C ARG A 43 -11.98 -8.38 -2.02
N GLU A 44 -11.28 -8.68 -3.11
CA GLU A 44 -11.90 -8.91 -4.42
C GLU A 44 -12.54 -10.32 -4.54
N GLY A 45 -12.36 -11.17 -3.51
CA GLY A 45 -12.87 -12.54 -3.46
C GLY A 45 -14.31 -12.65 -2.98
N PRO A 46 -14.95 -13.82 -3.19
CA PRO A 46 -16.34 -14.07 -2.76
C PRO A 46 -16.50 -14.19 -1.23
N ASP A 47 -15.39 -14.38 -0.52
CA ASP A 47 -15.32 -14.56 0.93
C ASP A 47 -14.86 -13.28 1.64
N SER A 48 -15.08 -12.10 1.04
CA SER A 48 -14.87 -10.80 1.68
C SER A 48 -15.89 -10.62 2.81
N GLY A 49 -15.59 -11.21 3.96
CA GLY A 49 -16.40 -11.10 5.16
C GLY A 49 -16.34 -9.69 5.77
N GLU A 50 -17.30 -9.39 6.64
CA GLU A 50 -17.27 -8.24 7.56
C GLU A 50 -16.19 -8.46 8.64
N SER A 51 -14.90 -8.45 8.28
CA SER A 51 -13.84 -8.48 9.28
C SER A 51 -13.24 -7.08 9.49
N ASP A 52 -12.92 -6.77 10.74
CA ASP A 52 -12.28 -5.51 11.19
C ASP A 52 -10.82 -5.39 10.69
N GLU A 53 -10.47 -6.11 9.63
CA GLU A 53 -9.10 -6.38 9.19
C GLU A 53 -8.79 -5.70 7.86
N TYR A 54 -9.74 -4.86 7.44
CA TYR A 54 -9.72 -4.02 6.24
C TYR A 54 -8.52 -3.08 6.20
N GLU A 55 -7.99 -2.65 7.34
CA GLU A 55 -6.91 -1.65 7.41
C GLU A 55 -5.55 -2.15 6.89
N GLN A 56 -5.34 -3.47 6.84
CA GLN A 56 -4.04 -4.07 6.52
C GLN A 56 -3.52 -3.69 5.14
N ILE A 57 -4.40 -3.59 4.14
CA ILE A 57 -4.00 -3.21 2.78
C ILE A 57 -3.47 -1.77 2.72
N TYR A 58 -4.04 -0.86 3.51
CA TYR A 58 -3.62 0.54 3.56
C TYR A 58 -2.30 0.68 4.34
N VAL A 59 -2.14 -0.04 5.45
CA VAL A 59 -0.85 -0.13 6.17
C VAL A 59 0.25 -0.66 5.25
N THR A 60 -0.05 -1.74 4.51
CA THR A 60 0.91 -2.35 3.60
C THR A 60 1.27 -1.42 2.45
N ALA A 61 0.29 -0.74 1.87
CA ALA A 61 0.52 0.29 0.84
C ALA A 61 1.41 1.42 1.36
N PHE A 62 1.19 1.88 2.59
CA PHE A 62 2.03 2.90 3.22
C PHE A 62 3.46 2.43 3.44
N LEU A 63 3.67 1.19 3.89
CA LEU A 63 5.02 0.63 4.05
C LEU A 63 5.73 0.46 2.71
N LEU A 64 5.03 0.03 1.65
CA LEU A 64 5.58 0.00 0.29
C LEU A 64 5.91 1.41 -0.23
N PHE A 65 5.06 2.40 0.09
CA PHE A 65 5.34 3.80 -0.21
C PHE A 65 6.63 4.27 0.47
N LEU A 66 6.86 3.93 1.74
CA LEU A 66 8.10 4.28 2.48
C LEU A 66 9.34 3.60 1.90
N ILE A 67 9.21 2.39 1.35
CA ILE A 67 10.30 1.70 0.65
C ILE A 67 10.68 2.46 -0.63
N GLY A 68 9.67 2.96 -1.35
CA GLY A 68 9.87 3.80 -2.52
C GLY A 68 10.42 3.07 -3.75
N ASP A 69 10.18 1.76 -3.88
CA ASP A 69 10.51 1.04 -5.13
C ASP A 69 9.45 1.37 -6.19
N PRO A 70 9.79 2.01 -7.31
CA PRO A 70 8.82 2.35 -8.36
C PRO A 70 8.16 1.12 -9.00
N ALA A 71 8.74 -0.09 -8.86
CA ALA A 71 8.10 -1.32 -9.32
C ALA A 71 6.83 -1.68 -8.52
N ASP A 72 6.61 -1.07 -7.35
CA ASP A 72 5.38 -1.23 -6.58
C ASP A 72 4.22 -0.38 -7.12
N SER A 73 4.52 0.69 -7.85
CA SER A 73 3.51 1.64 -8.35
C SER A 73 2.45 0.95 -9.21
N CYS A 74 2.80 -0.06 -10.02
CA CYS A 74 1.82 -0.81 -10.80
C CYS A 74 0.85 -1.62 -9.91
N ARG A 75 1.35 -2.22 -8.81
CA ARG A 75 0.50 -2.98 -7.87
C ARG A 75 -0.50 -2.06 -7.18
N LEU A 76 0.00 -0.93 -6.68
CA LEU A 76 -0.79 0.08 -5.97
C LEU A 76 -1.81 0.76 -6.91
N TYR A 77 -1.41 1.07 -8.14
CA TYR A 77 -2.31 1.56 -9.18
C TYR A 77 -3.46 0.59 -9.44
N GLY A 78 -3.14 -0.70 -9.53
CA GLY A 78 -4.14 -1.74 -9.73
C GLY A 78 -5.20 -1.76 -8.62
N ALA A 79 -4.79 -1.59 -7.36
CA ALA A 79 -5.72 -1.55 -6.22
C ALA A 79 -6.62 -0.31 -6.24
N LYS A 80 -6.12 0.85 -6.68
CA LYS A 80 -6.93 2.09 -6.74
C LYS A 80 -7.86 2.13 -7.96
N PHE A 81 -7.34 1.84 -9.14
CA PHE A 81 -8.02 2.18 -10.40
C PHE A 81 -8.48 0.95 -11.20
N ARG A 82 -8.11 -0.27 -10.77
CA ARG A 82 -8.48 -1.53 -11.43
C ARG A 82 -9.00 -2.55 -10.44
N THR A 83 -9.90 -2.11 -9.56
CA THR A 83 -10.54 -2.95 -8.56
C THR A 83 -12.06 -2.95 -8.76
N GLY A 84 -12.72 -4.05 -8.39
CA GLY A 84 -14.18 -4.12 -8.26
C GLY A 84 -14.67 -3.74 -6.87
N ASP A 85 -13.76 -3.53 -5.92
CA ASP A 85 -14.06 -3.18 -4.53
C ASP A 85 -14.26 -1.66 -4.39
N MET A 86 -15.43 -1.25 -3.90
CA MET A 86 -15.77 0.17 -3.79
C MET A 86 -14.92 0.90 -2.75
N ASP A 87 -14.54 0.24 -1.65
CA ASP A 87 -13.76 0.86 -0.57
C ASP A 87 -12.32 1.12 -1.00
N LEU A 88 -11.76 0.27 -1.85
CA LEU A 88 -10.48 0.53 -2.49
C LEU A 88 -10.61 1.61 -3.58
N GLY A 89 -11.63 1.49 -4.43
CA GLY A 89 -11.88 2.47 -5.49
C GLY A 89 -12.07 3.90 -4.96
N VAL A 90 -12.75 4.04 -3.82
CA VAL A 90 -13.01 5.33 -3.17
C VAL A 90 -11.93 5.68 -2.15
N GLY A 91 -11.69 4.82 -1.17
CA GLY A 91 -10.89 5.10 0.03
C GLY A 91 -9.39 4.84 -0.08
N PHE A 92 -8.90 4.13 -1.11
CA PHE A 92 -7.46 4.00 -1.31
C PHE A 92 -6.88 5.29 -1.89
N ASP A 93 -5.91 5.90 -1.23
CA ASP A 93 -5.34 7.17 -1.71
C ASP A 93 -4.33 6.94 -2.83
N ALA A 94 -4.49 7.66 -3.95
CA ALA A 94 -3.59 7.55 -5.09
C ALA A 94 -2.16 8.04 -4.77
N GLN A 95 -1.98 8.83 -3.70
CA GLN A 95 -0.70 9.28 -3.17
C GLN A 95 0.24 8.11 -2.86
N ALA A 96 -0.29 6.97 -2.40
CA ALA A 96 0.50 5.77 -2.11
C ALA A 96 1.31 5.26 -3.31
N ILE A 97 0.82 5.49 -4.54
CA ILE A 97 1.45 5.03 -5.79
C ILE A 97 2.82 5.69 -6.00
N PHE A 98 3.06 6.86 -5.39
CA PHE A 98 4.22 7.71 -5.64
C PHE A 98 5.32 7.59 -4.58
N GLY A 99 5.54 6.39 -4.01
CA GLY A 99 6.59 6.15 -3.02
C GLY A 99 8.00 6.52 -3.47
N ALA A 100 8.32 6.27 -4.74
CA ALA A 100 9.60 6.68 -5.35
C ALA A 100 9.66 8.20 -5.64
N GLY A 101 8.57 8.93 -5.42
CA GLY A 101 8.38 10.31 -5.85
C GLY A 101 7.82 10.40 -7.28
N ARG A 102 7.13 11.51 -7.57
CA ARG A 102 6.37 11.74 -8.81
C ARG A 102 7.17 11.46 -10.08
N HIS A 103 8.36 12.07 -10.19
CA HIS A 103 9.17 11.96 -11.40
C HIS A 103 9.69 10.53 -11.62
N GLU A 104 10.18 9.89 -10.56
CA GLU A 104 10.76 8.56 -10.66
C GLU A 104 9.70 7.49 -10.92
N THR A 105 8.56 7.56 -10.24
CA THR A 105 7.40 6.69 -10.51
C THR A 105 6.95 6.79 -11.97
N LEU A 106 6.70 8.02 -12.49
CA LEU A 106 6.22 8.19 -13.86
C LEU A 106 7.25 7.73 -14.90
N ARG A 107 8.53 8.07 -14.71
CA ARG A 107 9.61 7.61 -15.58
C ARG A 107 9.67 6.09 -15.64
N TRP A 108 9.66 5.43 -14.47
CA TRP A 108 9.74 3.97 -14.41
C TRP A 108 8.54 3.31 -15.11
N LEU A 109 7.32 3.82 -14.89
CA LEU A 109 6.13 3.30 -15.54
C LEU A 109 6.23 3.40 -17.07
N ALA A 110 6.66 4.56 -17.59
CA ALA A 110 6.86 4.77 -19.02
C ALA A 110 7.92 3.84 -19.61
N GLU A 111 9.04 3.64 -18.91
CA GLU A 111 10.15 2.79 -19.37
C GLU A 111 9.83 1.28 -19.31
N ASN A 112 8.88 0.87 -18.47
CA ASN A 112 8.52 -0.55 -18.26
C ASN A 112 7.19 -0.95 -18.92
N GLY A 113 6.65 -0.13 -19.83
CA GLY A 113 5.49 -0.47 -20.66
C GLY A 113 4.13 -0.20 -20.03
N TYR A 114 4.08 0.51 -18.90
CA TYR A 114 2.85 0.93 -18.22
C TYR A 114 2.40 2.32 -18.72
N THR A 115 2.28 2.46 -20.03
CA THR A 115 2.03 3.76 -20.70
C THR A 115 0.69 4.36 -20.30
N ASP A 116 -0.36 3.54 -20.19
CA ASP A 116 -1.71 4.00 -19.84
C ASP A 116 -1.77 4.46 -18.38
N GLU A 117 -1.15 3.70 -17.47
CA GLU A 117 -1.02 4.06 -16.06
C GLU A 117 -0.21 5.35 -15.90
N CYS A 118 0.90 5.49 -16.63
CA CYS A 118 1.71 6.70 -16.64
C CYS A 118 0.90 7.91 -17.13
N ALA A 119 0.15 7.77 -18.22
CA ALA A 119 -0.67 8.85 -18.77
C ALA A 119 -1.76 9.27 -17.77
N HIS A 120 -2.49 8.30 -17.21
CA HIS A 120 -3.56 8.58 -16.25
C HIS A 120 -3.02 9.21 -14.96
N LEU A 121 -1.91 8.72 -14.40
CA LEU A 121 -1.31 9.32 -13.21
C LEU A 121 -0.74 10.71 -13.49
N SER A 122 -0.24 10.97 -14.70
CA SER A 122 0.20 12.31 -15.11
C SER A 122 -0.97 13.29 -15.15
N GLU A 123 -2.11 12.88 -15.70
CA GLU A 123 -3.34 13.66 -15.69
C GLU A 123 -3.88 13.86 -14.28
N TRP A 124 -3.91 12.81 -13.46
CA TRP A 124 -4.32 12.88 -12.06
C TRP A 124 -3.50 13.92 -11.29
N LEU A 125 -2.17 13.98 -11.50
CA LEU A 125 -1.30 14.97 -10.87
C LEU A 125 -1.57 16.42 -11.28
N LEU A 126 -2.21 16.67 -12.43
CA LEU A 126 -2.61 18.02 -12.85
C LEU A 126 -3.84 18.52 -12.07
N HIS A 127 -4.67 17.59 -11.60
CA HIS A 127 -5.94 17.86 -10.93
C HIS A 127 -5.92 17.53 -9.44
N ALA A 128 -4.87 16.86 -8.95
CA ALA A 128 -4.68 16.54 -7.56
C ALA A 128 -4.47 17.82 -6.74
N GLU A 129 -5.56 18.33 -6.19
CA GLU A 129 -5.52 19.24 -5.05
C GLU A 129 -5.28 18.42 -3.77
N ASP A 130 -4.53 19.01 -2.83
CA ASP A 130 -4.39 18.71 -1.39
C ASP A 130 -5.07 17.42 -0.84
N PRO A 131 -4.37 16.53 -0.10
CA PRO A 131 -3.03 16.68 0.46
C PRO A 131 -1.90 16.40 -0.53
N ARG A 132 -0.82 17.19 -0.39
CA ARG A 132 0.47 16.82 -0.99
C ARG A 132 0.89 15.44 -0.49
N ILE A 133 1.67 14.71 -1.29
CA ILE A 133 2.11 13.35 -0.99
C ILE A 133 2.79 13.28 0.40
N GLU A 134 3.56 14.31 0.76
CA GLU A 134 4.25 14.38 2.05
C GLU A 134 3.31 14.62 3.23
N ASP A 135 2.24 15.38 3.02
CA ASP A 135 1.23 15.67 4.04
C ASP A 135 0.32 14.44 4.23
N TRP A 136 -0.03 13.75 3.14
CA TRP A 136 -0.68 12.44 3.16
C TRP A 136 0.16 11.41 3.93
N ALA A 137 1.46 11.27 3.62
CA ALA A 137 2.32 10.30 4.28
C ALA A 137 2.42 10.55 5.79
N ARG A 138 2.43 11.82 6.21
CA ARG A 138 2.40 12.20 7.62
C ARG A 138 1.08 11.78 8.27
N GLN A 139 -0.05 12.10 7.64
CA GLN A 139 -1.36 11.74 8.15
C GLN A 139 -1.53 10.22 8.31
N VAL A 140 -1.11 9.44 7.30
CA VAL A 140 -1.19 7.97 7.34
C VAL A 140 -0.27 7.39 8.41
N ARG A 141 0.94 7.95 8.57
CA ARG A 141 1.83 7.58 9.68
C ARG A 141 1.17 7.80 11.03
N ASP A 142 0.64 9.00 11.27
CA ASP A 142 0.05 9.38 12.55
C ASP A 142 -1.25 8.61 12.85
N TYR A 143 -1.94 8.13 11.80
CA TYR A 143 -3.12 7.29 11.93
C TYR A 143 -2.77 5.86 12.35
N PHE A 144 -1.82 5.21 11.66
CA PHE A 144 -1.50 3.80 11.89
C PHE A 144 -0.41 3.53 12.93
N TYR A 145 0.41 4.53 13.29
CA TYR A 145 1.56 4.32 14.15
C TYR A 145 1.57 5.29 15.33
N SER A 146 2.00 4.78 16.49
CA SER A 146 2.33 5.63 17.62
C SER A 146 3.55 6.52 17.28
N PRO A 147 3.79 7.58 18.06
CA PRO A 147 5.02 8.39 17.91
C PRO A 147 6.30 7.55 17.98
N ASP A 148 6.28 6.45 18.74
CA ASP A 148 7.40 5.50 18.90
C ASP A 148 7.50 4.47 17.77
N GLY A 149 6.62 4.54 16.75
CA GLY A 149 6.62 3.64 15.60
C GLY A 149 5.92 2.30 15.84
N VAL A 150 5.09 2.18 16.88
CA VAL A 150 4.31 0.97 17.16
C VAL A 150 3.04 0.98 16.31
N LEU A 151 2.77 -0.10 15.56
CA LEU A 151 1.57 -0.26 14.76
C LEU A 151 0.31 -0.34 15.66
N LEU A 152 -0.67 0.53 15.39
CA LEU A 152 -1.90 0.74 16.16
C LEU A 152 -3.14 0.05 15.54
N LEU A 153 -2.97 -1.13 14.96
CA LEU A 153 -4.10 -1.97 14.57
C LEU A 153 -4.69 -2.65 15.81
N ASP A 154 -6.02 -2.76 15.87
CA ASP A 154 -6.74 -3.42 16.97
C ASP A 154 -6.14 -4.78 17.33
N GLN A 155 -6.11 -5.06 18.63
CA GLN A 155 -5.71 -6.38 19.13
C GLN A 155 -6.82 -7.38 18.81
N LEU A 156 -6.43 -8.56 18.31
CA LEU A 156 -7.33 -9.70 18.11
C LEU A 156 -7.83 -10.23 19.45
#